data_AF-A0A7C6E1R4-F1
#
_entry.id   AF-A0A7C6E1R4-F1
#
_cell.length_a   1.000
_cell.length_b   1.000
_cell.length_c   1.000
_cell.angle_alpha   90.00
_cell.angle_beta   90.00
_cell.angle_gamma   90.00
#
_symmetry.space_group_name_H-M   'P 1'
#
loop_
_entity.id
_entity.type
_entity.pdbx_description
1 polymer ?
#
loop_
_entity_poly.entity_id
_entity_poly.type
_entity_poly.pdbx_seq_one_letter_code
_entity_poly.pdbx_strand_id
1 'polypeptide(L)' 'LALSLEGVRRRDERVFRFVKALGVPLVVVMGGGYNRDPRLTVEAHAGTYRLALSSLA' A
#
# COMPACT_ATOMS: atom_id res chain seq x y z
N LEU A 1 -13.21 10.12 -3.12
CA LEU A 1 -11.97 9.95 -2.32
C LEU A 1 -10.75 10.68 -2.90
N ALA A 2 -10.64 10.91 -4.23
CA ALA A 2 -9.58 11.74 -4.84
C ALA A 2 -8.15 11.44 -4.30
N LEU A 3 -7.84 10.15 -4.12
CA LEU A 3 -6.58 9.72 -3.53
C LEU A 3 -5.43 9.93 -4.54
N SER A 4 -4.36 10.56 -4.08
CA SER A 4 -3.08 10.61 -4.79
C SER A 4 -2.21 9.41 -4.42
N LEU A 5 -1.18 9.12 -5.22
CA LEU A 5 -0.19 8.08 -4.90
C LEU A 5 0.49 8.35 -3.56
N GLU A 6 0.79 9.61 -3.25
CA GLU A 6 1.35 10.00 -1.94
C GLU A 6 0.35 9.74 -0.80
N GLY A 7 -0.95 9.97 -1.03
CA GLY A 7 -1.99 9.63 -0.06
C GLY A 7 -2.07 8.13 0.22
N VAL A 8 -1.95 7.30 -0.82
CA VAL A 8 -1.88 5.84 -0.70
C VAL A 8 -0.63 5.42 0.09
N ARG A 9 0.53 6.00 -0.24
CA ARG A 9 1.79 5.74 0.47
C ARG A 9 1.70 6.03 1.97
N ARG A 10 1.16 7.19 2.35
CA ARG A 10 0.96 7.58 3.78
C ARG A 10 -0.01 6.65 4.52
N ARG A 11 -1.05 6.16 3.84
CA ARG A 11 -1.96 5.14 4.39
C ARG A 11 -1.17 3.87 4.69
N ASP A 12 -0.39 3.40 3.72
CA ASP A 12 0.37 2.15 3.85
C ASP A 12 1.40 2.22 4.98
N GLU A 13 2.12 3.35 5.12
CA GLU A 13 3.04 3.59 6.25
C GLU A 13 2.35 3.45 7.61
N ARG A 14 1.13 4.01 7.74
CA ARG A 14 0.34 3.91 8.98
C ARG A 14 -0.04 2.47 9.29
N VAL A 15 -0.50 1.72 8.29
CA VAL A 15 -0.88 0.31 8.45
C VAL A 15 0.34 -0.54 8.81
N PHE A 16 1.45 -0.39 8.09
CA PHE A 16 2.66 -1.18 8.34
C PHE A 16 3.26 -0.90 9.71
N ARG A 17 3.28 0.36 10.16
CA ARG A 17 3.72 0.71 11.52
C ARG A 17 2.86 0.01 12.58
N PHE A 18 1.55 -0.01 12.37
CA PHE A 18 0.62 -0.67 13.30
C PHE A 18 0.83 -2.19 13.33
N VAL A 19 0.93 -2.83 12.17
CA VAL A 19 1.22 -4.27 12.06
C VAL A 19 2.55 -4.62 12.72
N LYS A 20 3.62 -3.86 12.46
CA LYS A 20 4.94 -4.07 13.06
C LYS A 20 4.89 -3.98 14.58
N ALA A 21 4.15 -3.01 15.11
CA ALA A 21 3.96 -2.84 16.56
C ALA A 21 3.18 -4.00 17.19
N LEU A 22 2.24 -4.61 16.46
CA LEU A 22 1.50 -5.79 16.92
C LEU A 22 2.28 -7.10 16.80
N GLY A 23 3.35 -7.15 15.99
CA GLY A 23 4.14 -8.36 15.79
C GLY A 23 3.38 -9.49 15.07
N VAL A 24 2.38 -9.14 14.24
CA VAL A 24 1.53 -10.12 13.55
C VAL A 24 1.91 -10.27 12.07
N PRO A 25 1.68 -11.46 11.46
CA PRO A 25 1.84 -11.63 10.03
C PRO A 25 0.91 -10.72 9.21
N LEU A 26 1.39 -10.28 8.05
CA LEU A 26 0.62 -9.46 7.12
C LEU A 26 0.52 -10.13 5.75
N VAL A 27 -0.68 -10.12 5.19
CA VAL A 27 -0.94 -10.46 3.80
C VAL A 27 -1.43 -9.21 3.07
N VAL A 28 -0.76 -8.85 1.98
CA VAL A 28 -1.20 -7.80 1.06
C VAL A 28 -1.85 -8.48 -0.14
N VAL A 29 -3.05 -8.03 -0.50
CA VAL A 29 -3.79 -8.52 -1.67
C VAL A 29 -4.13 -7.35 -2.59
N MET A 30 -4.07 -7.59 -3.90
CA MET A 30 -4.66 -6.65 -4.86
C MET A 30 -6.18 -6.77 -4.74
N GLY A 31 -6.84 -5.65 -4.40
CA GLY A 31 -8.28 -5.54 -4.54
C GLY A 31 -8.64 -5.24 -6.00
N GLY A 32 -9.34 -4.13 -6.22
CA GLY A 32 -9.62 -3.58 -7.54
C GLY A 32 -9.34 -2.09 -7.61
N GLY A 33 -9.60 -1.51 -8.78
CA GLY A 33 -9.47 -0.08 -9.02
C GLY A 33 -9.90 0.24 -10.43
N TYR A 34 -11.04 0.93 -10.57
CA TYR A 34 -11.62 1.28 -11.87
C TYR A 34 -11.03 2.59 -12.43
N ASN A 35 -9.75 2.83 -12.17
CA ASN A 35 -9.07 3.98 -12.76
C ASN A 35 -9.04 3.81 -14.28
N ARG A 36 -9.30 4.90 -15.01
CA ARG A 36 -9.25 4.90 -16.48
C ARG A 36 -7.83 4.65 -17.00
N ASP A 37 -6.81 5.01 -16.21
CA ASP A 37 -5.43 4.61 -16.48
C ASP A 37 -5.03 3.42 -15.58
N PRO A 38 -4.93 2.21 -16.13
CA PRO A 38 -4.53 1.03 -15.36
C PRO A 38 -3.10 1.13 -14.80
N ARG A 39 -2.21 1.95 -15.38
CA ARG A 39 -0.84 2.14 -14.89
C ARG A 39 -0.84 2.77 -13.50
N LEU A 40 -1.79 3.66 -13.20
CA LEU A 40 -1.92 4.25 -11.87
C LEU A 40 -2.34 3.22 -10.83
N THR A 41 -3.25 2.30 -11.18
CA THR A 41 -3.66 1.20 -10.29
C THR A 41 -2.48 0.28 -10.00
N VAL A 42 -1.72 -0.09 -11.03
CA VAL A 42 -0.53 -0.93 -10.89
C VAL A 42 0.55 -0.23 -10.05
N GLU A 43 0.84 1.05 -10.31
CA GLU A 43 1.86 1.80 -9.57
C GLU A 43 1.49 1.95 -8.10
N ALA A 44 0.22 2.24 -7.79
CA ALA A 44 -0.26 2.30 -6.41
C ALA A 44 -0.04 0.97 -5.68
N HIS A 45 -0.38 -0.15 -6.32
CA HIS A 45 -0.24 -1.47 -5.71
C HIS A 45 1.22 -1.93 -5.58
N ALA A 46 2.04 -1.71 -6.61
CA ALA A 46 3.47 -1.98 -6.55
C ALA A 46 4.15 -1.14 -5.46
N GLY A 47 3.75 0.12 -5.29
CA GLY A 47 4.19 1.00 -4.21
C GLY A 47 3.93 0.40 -2.83
N THR A 48 2.76 -0.18 -2.59
CA THR A 48 2.43 -0.89 -1.34
C THR A 48 3.43 -2.01 -1.05
N TYR A 49 3.76 -2.86 -2.04
CA TYR A 49 4.74 -3.94 -1.86
C TYR A 49 6.16 -3.41 -1.61
N ARG A 50 6.64 -2.44 -2.39
CA ARG A 50 7.97 -1.87 -2.22
C ARG A 50 8.13 -1.26 -0.82
N LEU A 51 7.11 -0.56 -0.34
CA LEU A 51 7.10 0.02 1.00
C LEU A 51 7.04 -1.06 2.09
N ALA A 52 6.30 -2.14 1.88
CA ALA A 52 6.26 -3.27 2.82
C ALA A 52 7.66 -3.87 3.00
N LEU A 53 8.39 -4.10 1.90
CA LEU A 53 9.75 -4.64 1.91
C LEU A 53 10.74 -3.75 2.69
N SER A 54 10.59 -2.42 2.63
CA SER A 54 11.49 -1.51 3.36
C SER A 54 11.06 -1.19 4.79
N SER A 55 9.78 -1.41 5.13
CA SER A 55 9.21 -1.02 6.44
C SER A 55 9.02 -2.18 7.40
N LEU A 56 8.78 -3.39 6.87
CA LEU A 56 8.45 -4.60 7.63
C LEU A 56 9.58 -5.64 7.65
N ALA A 57 10.62 -5.48 6.81
CA ALA A 57 11.91 -6.13 7.05
C ALA A 57 12.54 -5.60 8.35
#